data_AF-A0A914MMD1-F1
#
_entry.id   AF-A0A914MMD1-F1
#
_cell.length_a   1.000
_cell.length_b   1.000
_cell.length_c   1.000
_cell.angle_alpha   90.00
_cell.angle_beta   90.00
_cell.angle_gamma   90.00
#
_symmetry.space_group_name_H-M   'P 1'
#
loop_
_entity.id
_entity.type
_entity.pdbx_description
1 polymer ?
#
loop_
_entity_poly.entity_id
_entity_poly.type
_entity_poly.pdbx_seq_one_letter_code
_entity_poly.pdbx_strand_id
1 'polypeptide(L)' 'MELSALTVFDNYLVTVDDRTGIVHKIVNNFTSLVPWVILNNGPGASKQFKGEWMTIKDDCLVVGSLGFGNV' A
#
# COMPACT_ATOMS: atom_id res chain seq x y z
N MET A 1 12.59 -3.36 -2.00
CA MET A 1 11.22 -3.33 -1.46
C MET A 1 11.33 -3.04 0.01
N GLU A 2 10.68 -1.97 0.45
CA GLU A 2 10.52 -1.59 1.86
C GLU A 2 9.03 -1.75 2.18
N LEU A 3 8.69 -2.93 2.70
CA LEU A 3 7.30 -3.32 2.95
C LEU A 3 6.88 -2.81 4.33
N SER A 4 6.02 -1.80 4.37
CA SER A 4 5.78 -1.03 5.59
C SER A 4 4.52 -1.40 6.35
N ALA A 5 3.55 -2.04 5.69
CA ALA A 5 2.33 -2.52 6.33
C ALA A 5 1.82 -3.82 5.70
N LEU A 6 1.03 -4.58 6.47
CA LEU A 6 0.47 -5.87 6.09
C LEU A 6 -0.96 -5.97 6.62
N THR A 7 -1.91 -6.35 5.77
CA THR A 7 -3.29 -6.63 6.19
C THR A 7 -3.95 -7.66 5.28
N VAL A 8 -5.13 -8.16 5.68
CA VAL A 8 -5.99 -8.99 4.83
C VAL A 8 -7.10 -8.13 4.28
N PHE A 9 -7.24 -8.09 2.95
CA PHE A 9 -8.28 -7.37 2.25
C PHE A 9 -8.78 -8.19 1.04
N ASP A 10 -10.09 -8.34 0.90
CA ASP A 10 -10.72 -9.10 -0.19
C ASP A 10 -10.13 -10.51 -0.37
N ASN A 11 -9.97 -11.25 0.73
CA ASN A 11 -9.36 -12.58 0.79
C ASN A 11 -7.88 -12.68 0.33
N TYR A 12 -7.20 -11.56 0.12
CA TYR A 12 -5.77 -11.51 -0.14
C TYR A 12 -5.01 -10.96 1.06
N LEU A 13 -3.87 -11.56 1.36
CA LEU A 13 -2.86 -10.88 2.16
C LEU A 13 -2.22 -9.81 1.28
N VAL A 14 -2.19 -8.56 1.73
CA VAL A 14 -1.69 -7.41 0.97
C VAL A 14 -0.67 -6.60 1.75
N THR A 15 0.30 -6.04 1.04
CA THR A 15 1.36 -5.20 1.62
C THR A 15 1.68 -4.02 0.70
N VAL A 16 2.14 -2.90 1.26
CA VAL A 16 2.56 -1.72 0.50
C VAL A 16 4.08 -1.55 0.56
N ASP A 17 4.71 -1.28 -0.59
CA ASP A 17 6.12 -0.90 -0.70
C ASP A 17 6.26 0.64 -0.65
N ASP A 18 6.85 1.18 0.40
CA ASP A 18 6.86 2.62 0.68
C ASP A 18 7.79 3.43 -0.24
N ARG A 19 8.70 2.75 -0.95
CA ARG A 19 9.58 3.37 -1.95
C ARG A 19 8.87 3.58 -3.29
N THR A 20 7.91 2.73 -3.62
CA THR A 20 7.26 2.71 -4.93
C THR A 20 5.79 3.12 -4.88
N GLY A 21 5.15 3.02 -3.72
CA GLY A 21 3.72 3.22 -3.53
C GLY A 21 2.88 2.06 -4.05
N ILE A 22 3.49 0.92 -4.41
CA ILE A 22 2.78 -0.23 -4.96
C ILE A 22 2.24 -1.09 -3.81
N VAL A 23 0.92 -1.33 -3.83
CA VAL A 23 0.26 -2.37 -3.05
C VAL A 23 0.38 -3.68 -3.82
N HIS A 24 0.93 -4.70 -3.17
CA HIS A 24 1.10 -6.04 -3.69
C HIS A 24 0.12 -7.00 -3.02
N LYS A 25 -0.44 -7.92 -3.80
CA LYS A 25 -1.05 -9.14 -3.28
C LYS A 25 0.04 -10.18 -3.03
N ILE A 26 -0.02 -10.83 -1.87
CA ILE A 26 0.86 -11.93 -1.53
C ILE A 26 0.14 -13.24 -1.89
N VAL A 27 0.73 -14.02 -2.79
CA VAL A 27 0.12 -15.25 -3.35
C VAL A 27 1.10 -16.42 -3.31
N ASN A 28 0.68 -17.58 -3.84
CA ASN A 28 1.50 -18.79 -3.92
C ASN A 28 2.10 -19.20 -2.57
N ASN A 29 1.28 -19.34 -1.54
CA ASN A 29 1.71 -19.65 -0.16
C ASN A 29 2.80 -18.69 0.35
N PHE A 30 2.57 -17.39 0.17
CA PHE A 30 3.45 -16.32 0.66
C PHE A 30 4.81 -16.21 -0.02
N THR A 31 4.99 -16.84 -1.19
CA THR A 31 6.27 -16.84 -1.91
C THR A 31 6.35 -15.81 -3.04
N SER A 32 5.24 -15.19 -3.41
CA SER A 32 5.16 -14.30 -4.56
C SER A 32 4.42 -13.01 -4.23
N LEU A 33 4.93 -11.88 -4.71
CA LEU A 33 4.28 -10.58 -4.67
C LEU A 33 3.81 -10.21 -6.07
N VAL A 34 2.50 -10.00 -6.22
CA VAL A 34 1.89 -9.54 -7.47
C VAL A 34 1.47 -8.10 -7.30
N PRO A 35 2.02 -7.15 -8.09
CA PRO A 35 1.58 -5.75 -8.08
C PRO A 35 0.08 -5.67 -8.35
N TRP A 36 -0.65 -4.87 -7.57
CA TRP A 36 -2.10 -4.75 -7.70
C TRP A 36 -2.54 -3.31 -7.95
N VAL A 37 -2.13 -2.37 -7.09
CA VAL A 37 -2.50 -0.95 -7.21
C VAL A 37 -1.26 -0.10 -6.97
N ILE A 38 -1.10 0.99 -7.74
CA ILE A 38 -0.09 2.01 -7.47
C ILE A 38 -0.76 3.23 -6.84
N LEU A 39 -0.23 3.67 -5.71
CA LEU A 39 -0.65 4.89 -5.03
C LEU A 39 0.33 6.02 -5.40
N ASN A 40 -0.20 7.17 -5.79
CA ASN A 40 0.57 8.36 -6.09
C ASN A 40 0.17 9.52 -5.16
N ASN A 41 1.07 10.48 -4.97
CA ASN A 41 0.80 11.71 -4.20
C ASN A 41 -0.03 12.74 -4.98
N GLY A 42 -0.84 12.31 -5.94
CA GLY A 42 -1.64 13.18 -6.80
C GLY A 42 -0.90 13.72 -8.05
N PRO A 43 -1.60 14.53 -8.87
CA PRO A 43 -1.07 15.05 -10.12
C PRO A 43 0.13 15.99 -9.93
N GLY A 44 1.19 15.80 -10.70
CA GLY A 44 2.38 16.66 -10.66
C GLY A 44 3.33 16.41 -9.48
N ALA A 45 3.04 15.42 -8.63
CA ALA A 45 3.95 15.06 -7.55
C ALA A 45 5.26 14.44 -8.09
N SER A 46 6.39 14.93 -7.59
CA SER A 46 7.72 14.43 -7.95
C SER A 46 8.15 13.18 -7.16
N LYS A 47 7.42 12.86 -6.08
CA LYS A 47 7.72 11.73 -5.18
C LYS A 47 6.57 10.73 -5.16
N GLN A 48 6.90 9.44 -5.09
CA GLN A 48 5.92 8.36 -4.90
C GLN A 48 5.23 8.48 -3.53
N PHE A 49 4.03 7.92 -3.44
CA PHE A 49 3.32 7.80 -2.17
C PHE A 49 4.09 6.88 -1.22
N LYS A 50 4.40 7.38 -0.03
CA LYS A 50 5.08 6.63 1.02
C LYS A 50 4.03 6.03 1.95
N GLY A 51 3.64 4.78 1.72
CA GLY A 51 2.64 4.08 2.54
C GLY A 51 3.26 3.54 3.82
N GLU A 52 2.67 3.85 4.97
CA GLU A 52 3.20 3.52 6.30
C GLU A 52 2.23 2.70 7.14
N TRP A 53 0.93 2.80 6.87
CA TRP A 53 -0.10 2.03 7.56
C TRP A 53 -1.25 1.65 6.63
N MET A 54 -1.97 0.58 7.00
CA MET A 54 -3.13 0.07 6.28
C MET A 54 -4.24 -0.29 7.27
N THR A 55 -5.49 0.02 6.92
CA THR A 55 -6.69 -0.41 7.66
C THR A 55 -7.85 -0.66 6.70
N ILE A 56 -8.95 -1.22 7.20
CA ILE A 56 -10.16 -1.47 6.44
C ILE A 56 -11.31 -0.69 7.07
N LYS A 57 -12.07 0.02 6.24
CA LYS A 57 -13.29 0.71 6.67
C LYS A 57 -14.32 0.62 5.54
N ASP A 58 -15.54 0.19 5.85
CA ASP A 58 -16.67 0.11 4.90
C ASP A 58 -16.27 -0.58 3.58
N ASP A 59 -15.67 -1.78 3.69
CA ASP A 59 -15.17 -2.58 2.56
C ASP A 59 -14.11 -1.90 1.67
N CYS A 60 -13.51 -0.81 2.17
CA CYS A 60 -12.43 -0.11 1.48
C CYS A 60 -11.10 -0.35 2.21
N LEU A 61 -10.06 -0.69 1.44
CA LEU A 61 -8.69 -0.65 1.92
C LEU A 61 -8.22 0.80 2.00
N VAL A 62 -7.91 1.26 3.21
CA VAL A 62 -7.35 2.58 3.46
C VAL A 62 -5.85 2.42 3.68
N VAL A 63 -5.06 3.14 2.89
CA VAL A 63 -3.60 3.20 3.02
C VAL A 63 -3.20 4.63 3.31
N GLY A 64 -2.43 4.84 4.37
CA GLY A 64 -1.97 6.17 4.75
C GLY A 64 -0.47 6.28 4.89
N SER A 65 0.00 7.52 4.88
CA SER A 65 1.41 7.90 5.03
C SER A 65 1.73 8.27 6.49
N LEU A 66 2.90 8.87 6.72
CA LEU A 66 3.47 9.21 8.04
C LEU A 66 2.55 10.04 8.96
N GLY A 67 1.54 10.72 8.40
CA GLY A 67 0.57 11.50 9.18
C GLY A 67 1.05 12.88 9.64
N PHE A 68 2.21 13.35 9.15
CA PHE A 68 2.69 14.71 9.38
C PHE A 68 2.89 15.45 8.05
N GLY A 69 2.20 16.58 7.90
CA GLY A 69 2.21 17.42 6.70
C GLY A 69 0.78 17.75 6.27
N ASN A 70 0.53 19.02 5.94
CA ASN A 70 -0.76 19.41 5.35
C ASN A 70 -0.95 18.57 4.08
N VAL A 71 -2.03 17.79 4.08
CA VAL A 71 -2.63 17.23 2.87
C VAL A 71 -2.81 18.29 1.79
#